data_AF-A0A5J4K391-F1
#
_entry.id   AF-A0A5J4K391-F1
#
_cell.length_a   1.000
_cell.length_b   1.000
_cell.length_c   1.000
_cell.angle_alpha   90.00
_cell.angle_beta   90.00
_cell.angle_gamma   90.00
#
_symmetry.space_group_name_H-M   'P 1'
#
loop_
_entity.id
_entity.type
_entity.pdbx_description
1 polymer ?
#
loop_
_entity_poly.entity_id
_entity_poly.type
_entity_poly.pdbx_seq_one_letter_code
_entity_poly.pdbx_strand_id
1 'polypeptide(L)'
;MKEQIDNCRLLVYRYWVHKGRLLGCAVHWYLLLGALVQLVVMVLALVFLFGNHVLGDHRTVVALLFLLEAFLGAIVSHRWSRYTGIYEVDAAGRPHAFVSHALLPGLRLRNSLGRKRFLKYVQQQQGAALDWR
;
A
#
# COMPACT_ATOMS: atom_id res chain seq x y z
N MET A 1 6.96 4.34 -22.50
CA MET A 1 7.99 4.67 -21.49
C MET A 1 7.91 3.66 -20.36
N LYS A 2 8.96 2.87 -20.13
CA LYS A 2 9.07 2.05 -18.91
C LYS A 2 9.55 2.98 -17.80
N GLU A 3 8.65 3.45 -16.96
CA GLU A 3 9.03 4.16 -15.73
C GLU A 3 9.84 3.17 -14.88
N GLN A 4 11.12 3.44 -14.71
CA GLN A 4 11.98 2.68 -13.82
C GLN A 4 11.58 3.07 -12.40
N ILE A 5 10.72 2.26 -11.80
CA ILE A 5 10.14 2.53 -10.50
C ILE A 5 11.26 2.50 -9.46
N ASP A 6 11.33 3.54 -8.65
CA ASP A 6 12.28 3.65 -7.55
C ASP A 6 11.86 2.64 -6.46
N ASN A 7 12.38 1.40 -6.58
CA ASN A 7 11.92 0.20 -5.89
C ASN A 7 11.90 0.31 -4.36
N CYS A 8 12.67 1.25 -3.78
CA CYS A 8 12.84 1.41 -2.34
C CYS A 8 11.58 1.91 -1.61
N ARG A 9 10.56 2.40 -2.32
CA ARG A 9 9.42 3.08 -1.69
C ARG A 9 8.08 2.35 -1.85
N LEU A 10 8.04 1.26 -2.60
CA LEU A 10 6.83 0.46 -2.79
C LEU A 10 6.84 -0.78 -1.90
N LEU A 11 5.78 -0.93 -1.12
CA LEU A 11 5.55 -2.10 -0.27
C LEU A 11 4.56 -3.03 -0.96
N VAL A 12 5.01 -4.23 -1.33
CA VAL A 12 4.13 -5.28 -1.86
C VAL A 12 3.50 -6.05 -0.70
N TYR A 13 2.16 -6.03 -0.62
CA TYR A 13 1.43 -6.66 0.48
C TYR A 13 0.72 -7.96 0.06
N ARG A 14 0.47 -8.16 -1.23
CA ARG A 14 -0.13 -9.38 -1.79
C ARG A 14 0.55 -9.77 -3.09
N TYR A 15 0.62 -11.07 -3.33
CA TYR A 15 1.26 -11.66 -4.50
C TYR A 15 0.31 -12.58 -5.25
N TRP A 16 0.51 -12.74 -6.55
CA TRP A 16 -0.19 -13.69 -7.40
C TRP A 16 0.77 -14.31 -8.41
N VAL A 17 0.45 -15.52 -8.83
CA VAL A 17 1.08 -16.17 -9.98
C VAL A 17 -0.02 -16.37 -11.01
N HIS A 18 0.10 -15.69 -12.15
CA HIS A 18 -0.94 -15.69 -13.17
C HIS A 18 -0.32 -15.86 -14.55
N LYS A 19 -0.66 -16.96 -15.24
CA LYS A 19 -0.17 -17.26 -16.60
C LYS A 19 1.36 -17.15 -16.74
N GLY A 20 2.10 -17.68 -15.76
CA GLY A 20 3.57 -17.62 -15.72
C GLY A 20 4.16 -16.27 -15.31
N ARG A 21 3.33 -15.25 -15.05
CA ARG A 21 3.78 -13.95 -14.52
C ARG A 21 3.66 -13.90 -13.00
N LEU A 22 4.66 -13.30 -12.37
CA LEU A 22 4.66 -13.00 -10.96
C LEU A 22 4.15 -11.57 -10.77
N LEU A 23 3.04 -11.43 -10.06
CA LEU A 23 2.37 -10.17 -9.83
C LEU A 23 2.33 -9.86 -8.34
N GLY A 24 2.36 -8.58 -7.99
CA GLY A 24 2.24 -8.10 -6.63
C GLY A 24 1.42 -6.82 -6.57
N CYS A 25 0.53 -6.72 -5.59
CA CYS A 25 -0.13 -5.45 -5.31
C CYS A 25 0.77 -4.66 -4.38
N ALA A 26 1.21 -3.49 -4.83
CA ALA A 26 2.09 -2.61 -4.11
C ALA A 26 1.39 -1.29 -3.77
N VAL A 27 1.76 -0.75 -2.62
CA VAL A 27 1.35 0.58 -2.16
C VAL A 27 2.59 1.40 -1.85
N HIS A 28 2.50 2.71 -2.06
CA HIS A 28 3.59 3.61 -1.72
C HIS A 28 3.71 3.76 -0.19
N TRP A 29 4.91 3.64 0.35
CA TRP A 29 5.15 3.72 1.81
C TRP A 29 4.63 5.03 2.42
N TYR A 30 4.80 6.15 1.74
CA TYR A 30 4.26 7.44 2.19
C TYR A 30 2.73 7.49 2.26
N LEU A 31 2.00 6.65 1.52
CA LEU A 31 0.55 6.55 1.65
C LEU A 31 0.18 5.88 2.98
N LEU A 32 0.92 4.83 3.36
CA LEU A 32 0.76 4.19 4.67
C LEU A 32 1.16 5.14 5.81
N LEU A 33 2.28 5.85 5.66
CA LEU A 33 2.73 6.83 6.65
C LEU A 33 1.75 8.00 6.78
N GLY A 34 1.23 8.50 5.65
CA GLY A 34 0.21 9.54 5.61
C GLY A 34 -1.09 9.11 6.29
N ALA A 35 -1.56 7.89 6.01
CA ALA A 35 -2.73 7.31 6.67
C ALA A 35 -2.52 7.15 8.18
N LEU A 36 -1.32 6.78 8.62
CA LEU A 36 -0.98 6.68 10.04
C LEU A 36 -0.98 8.06 10.72
N VAL A 37 -0.37 9.07 10.10
CA VAL A 37 -0.41 10.46 10.62
C VAL A 37 -1.84 10.96 10.68
N GLN A 38 -2.65 10.70 9.67
CA GLN A 38 -4.06 11.10 9.63
C GLN A 38 -4.86 10.43 10.77
N LEU A 39 -4.63 9.14 11.02
CA LEU A 39 -5.23 8.43 12.16
C LEU A 39 -4.89 9.10 13.49
N VAL A 40 -3.62 9.47 13.71
CA VAL A 40 -3.17 10.12 14.94
C VAL A 40 -3.83 11.50 15.10
N VAL A 41 -3.88 12.31 14.04
CA VAL A 41 -4.53 13.63 14.06
C VAL A 41 -6.02 13.49 14.37
N MET A 42 -6.71 12.51 13.77
CA MET A 42 -8.12 12.23 14.03
C MET A 42 -8.36 11.80 15.48
N VAL A 43 -7.51 10.92 16.02
CA VAL A 43 -7.58 10.49 17.43
C VAL A 43 -7.35 11.68 18.37
N LEU A 44 -6.36 12.54 18.08
CA LEU A 44 -6.14 13.76 18.86
C LEU A 44 -7.35 14.69 18.82
N ALA A 45 -7.92 14.93 17.64
CA ALA A 45 -9.13 15.75 17.49
C ALA A 45 -10.31 15.17 18.29
N LEU A 46 -10.49 13.85 18.28
CA LEU A 46 -11.48 13.14 19.10
C LEU A 46 -11.22 13.30 20.60
N VAL A 47 -9.97 13.14 21.05
CA VAL A 47 -9.58 13.33 22.46
C VAL A 47 -9.87 14.77 22.90
N PHE A 48 -9.57 15.77 22.07
CA PHE A 48 -9.93 17.15 22.38
C PHE A 48 -11.46 17.34 22.38
N LEU A 49 -12.20 16.76 21.45
CA LEU A 49 -13.67 16.86 21.42
C LEU A 49 -14.34 16.27 22.66
N PHE A 50 -13.92 15.08 23.10
CA PHE A 50 -14.52 14.36 24.22
C PHE A 50 -13.93 14.73 25.58
N GLY A 51 -12.63 15.05 25.64
CA GLY A 51 -11.95 15.53 26.84
C GLY A 51 -12.29 16.98 27.21
N ASN A 52 -12.62 17.83 26.22
CA ASN A 52 -12.96 19.24 26.45
C ASN A 52 -14.37 19.50 26.99
N HIS A 53 -15.15 18.47 27.33
CA HIS A 53 -16.34 18.72 28.16
C HIS A 53 -15.98 19.33 29.54
N VAL A 54 -14.69 19.32 29.93
CA VAL A 54 -14.17 19.77 31.23
C VAL A 54 -13.36 21.08 31.16
N LEU A 55 -12.83 21.49 30.00
CA LEU A 55 -11.88 22.63 29.90
C LEU A 55 -12.10 23.46 28.60
N GLY A 56 -12.90 24.53 28.68
CA GLY A 56 -12.73 25.77 27.91
C GLY A 56 -12.82 25.78 26.37
N ASP A 57 -12.95 27.01 25.83
CA ASP A 57 -13.36 27.41 24.47
C ASP A 57 -12.35 27.10 23.34
N HIS A 58 -11.95 25.84 23.17
CA HIS A 58 -10.97 25.40 22.17
C HIS A 58 -11.58 25.00 20.81
N ARG A 59 -12.80 25.48 20.50
CA ARG A 59 -13.53 25.14 19.26
C ARG A 59 -12.74 25.51 17.99
N THR A 60 -11.97 26.59 18.03
CA THR A 60 -11.08 27.03 16.95
C THR A 60 -9.92 26.07 16.71
N VAL A 61 -9.34 25.48 17.76
CA VAL A 61 -8.25 24.49 17.63
C VAL A 61 -8.77 23.20 17.01
N VAL A 62 -9.94 22.75 17.44
CA VAL A 62 -10.60 21.56 16.86
C VAL A 62 -10.94 21.81 15.38
N ALA A 63 -11.52 22.96 15.04
CA ALA A 63 -11.82 23.31 13.65
C ALA A 63 -10.56 23.38 12.77
N LEU A 64 -9.45 23.93 13.29
CA LEU A 64 -8.17 23.98 12.58
C LEU A 64 -7.59 22.58 12.34
N LEU A 65 -7.70 21.67 13.32
CA LEU A 65 -7.27 20.28 13.19
C LEU A 65 -8.08 19.53 12.12
N PHE A 66 -9.41 19.71 12.09
CA PHE A 66 -10.26 19.13 11.04
C PHE A 66 -9.92 19.66 9.65
N LEU A 67 -9.67 20.97 9.53
CA LEU A 67 -9.30 21.59 8.25
C LEU A 67 -7.94 21.08 7.75
N LEU A 68 -6.98 20.97 8.67
CA LEU A 68 -5.67 20.38 8.40
C LEU A 68 -5.80 18.91 7.96
N GLU A 69 -6.63 18.13 8.65
CA GLU A 69 -6.91 16.72 8.33
C GLU A 69 -7.52 16.55 6.94
N ALA A 70 -8.54 17.35 6.61
CA ALA A 70 -9.19 17.32 5.30
C ALA A 70 -8.22 17.67 4.16
N PHE A 71 -7.36 18.68 4.37
CA PHE A 71 -6.41 19.13 3.36
C PHE A 71 -5.27 18.13 3.14
N LEU A 72 -4.71 17.57 4.23
CA LEU A 72 -3.71 16.51 4.16
C LEU A 72 -4.28 15.23 3.53
N GLY A 73 -5.49 14.83 3.92
CA GLY A 73 -6.17 13.67 3.35
C GLY A 73 -6.35 13.80 1.84
N ALA A 74 -6.87 14.93 1.37
CA ALA A 74 -7.14 15.14 -0.06
C ALA A 74 -5.86 15.14 -0.93
N ILE A 75 -4.81 15.85 -0.50
CA ILE A 75 -3.58 16.00 -1.31
C ILE A 75 -2.75 14.72 -1.31
N VAL A 76 -2.61 14.08 -0.15
CA VAL A 76 -1.78 12.88 0.01
C VAL A 76 -2.45 11.69 -0.68
N SER A 77 -3.74 11.47 -0.50
CA SER A 77 -4.45 10.37 -1.17
C SER A 77 -4.40 10.50 -2.69
N HIS A 78 -4.55 11.72 -3.23
CA HIS A 78 -4.54 11.89 -4.69
C HIS A 78 -3.16 11.66 -5.31
N ARG A 79 -2.08 12.24 -4.76
CA ARG A 79 -0.73 12.08 -5.33
C ARG A 79 -0.20 10.64 -5.24
N TRP A 80 -0.44 9.97 -4.12
CA TRP A 80 0.19 8.67 -3.86
C TRP A 80 -0.65 7.48 -4.33
N SER A 81 -1.96 7.66 -4.54
CA SER A 81 -2.81 6.62 -5.17
C SER A 81 -2.36 6.27 -6.59
N ARG A 82 -1.76 7.23 -7.31
CA ARG A 82 -1.15 7.01 -8.64
C ARG A 82 0.00 5.99 -8.63
N TYR A 83 0.61 5.70 -7.49
CA TYR A 83 1.67 4.70 -7.37
C TYR A 83 1.17 3.42 -6.67
N THR A 84 -0.13 3.29 -6.48
CA THR A 84 -0.75 2.11 -5.88
C THR A 84 -1.40 1.28 -6.96
N GLY A 85 -1.14 -0.03 -6.96
CA GLY A 85 -1.70 -0.92 -7.96
C GLY A 85 -0.98 -2.25 -8.04
N ILE A 86 -1.21 -2.94 -9.14
CA ILE A 86 -0.59 -4.20 -9.52
C ILE A 86 0.70 -3.90 -10.27
N TYR A 87 1.77 -4.54 -9.80
CA TYR A 87 3.10 -4.53 -10.36
C TYR A 87 3.48 -5.95 -10.73
N GLU A 88 4.25 -6.11 -11.78
CA GLU A 88 5.03 -7.33 -11.95
C GLU A 88 6.17 -7.32 -10.92
N VAL A 89 6.45 -8.48 -10.35
CA VAL A 89 7.47 -8.64 -9.31
C VAL A 89 8.57 -9.59 -9.76
N ASP A 90 9.78 -9.38 -9.25
CA ASP A 90 10.90 -10.28 -9.44
C ASP A 90 10.76 -11.57 -8.59
N ALA A 91 11.71 -12.50 -8.76
CA ALA A 91 11.76 -13.72 -7.97
C ALA A 91 11.98 -13.48 -6.46
N ALA A 92 12.51 -12.31 -6.08
CA ALA A 92 12.65 -11.87 -4.70
C ALA A 92 11.38 -11.19 -4.14
N GLY A 93 10.33 -11.07 -4.96
CA GLY A 93 9.05 -10.44 -4.61
C GLY A 93 9.11 -8.92 -4.53
N ARG A 94 10.05 -8.28 -5.22
CA ARG A 94 10.18 -6.82 -5.33
C ARG A 94 9.43 -6.34 -6.58
N PRO A 95 8.69 -5.22 -6.50
CA PRO A 95 8.02 -4.66 -7.67
C PRO A 95 9.07 -4.17 -8.67
N HIS A 96 8.80 -4.30 -9.97
CA HIS A 96 9.75 -3.87 -11.02
C HIS A 96 9.10 -3.14 -12.19
N ALA A 97 7.84 -3.44 -12.50
CA ALA A 97 7.10 -2.84 -13.60
C ALA A 97 5.64 -2.67 -13.22
N PHE A 98 5.07 -1.49 -13.47
CA PHE A 98 3.66 -1.23 -13.23
C PHE A 98 2.80 -1.93 -14.29
N VAL A 99 1.67 -2.50 -13.87
CA VAL A 99 0.73 -3.21 -14.75
C VAL A 99 -0.61 -2.50 -14.82
N SER A 100 -1.24 -2.24 -13.67
CA SER A 100 -2.61 -1.74 -13.62
C SER A 100 -2.96 -1.20 -12.24
N HIS A 101 -3.81 -0.18 -12.16
CA HIS A 101 -4.40 0.26 -10.89
C HIS A 101 -5.51 -0.68 -10.40
N ALA A 102 -6.20 -1.35 -11.33
CA ALA A 102 -7.27 -2.29 -11.03
C ALA A 102 -6.76 -3.74 -10.96
N LEU A 103 -7.43 -4.56 -10.15
CA LEU A 103 -7.24 -6.02 -10.15
C LEU A 103 -7.54 -6.59 -11.54
N LEU A 104 -6.59 -7.35 -12.07
CA LEU A 104 -6.77 -8.02 -13.36
C LEU A 104 -7.85 -9.12 -13.26
N PRO A 105 -8.57 -9.41 -14.35
CA PRO A 105 -9.55 -10.50 -14.39
C PRO A 105 -8.93 -11.82 -13.93
N GLY A 106 -9.58 -12.49 -12.99
CA GLY A 106 -9.10 -13.76 -12.42
C GLY A 106 -8.15 -13.62 -11.22
N LEU A 107 -7.69 -12.41 -10.90
CA LEU A 107 -7.04 -12.14 -9.61
C LEU A 107 -8.10 -11.88 -8.55
N ARG A 108 -8.06 -12.64 -7.46
CA ARG A 108 -8.96 -12.52 -6.30
C ARG A 108 -8.14 -12.54 -5.01
N LEU A 109 -8.71 -12.07 -3.91
CA LEU A 109 -8.04 -12.21 -2.61
C LEU A 109 -7.83 -13.67 -2.22
N ARG A 110 -8.76 -14.56 -2.59
CA ARG A 110 -8.69 -16.00 -2.25
C ARG A 110 -7.53 -16.74 -2.92
N ASN A 111 -7.11 -16.31 -4.11
CA ASN A 111 -5.94 -16.87 -4.80
C ASN A 111 -4.68 -16.01 -4.64
N SER A 112 -4.71 -15.04 -3.73
CA SER A 112 -3.53 -14.26 -3.35
C SER A 112 -2.62 -15.05 -2.42
N LEU A 113 -1.32 -14.81 -2.54
CA LEU A 113 -0.28 -15.38 -1.71
C LEU A 113 0.30 -14.28 -0.81
N GLY A 114 0.61 -14.66 0.43
CA GLY A 114 1.50 -13.86 1.28
C GLY A 114 2.96 -14.05 0.85
N ARG A 115 3.82 -13.09 1.20
CA ARG A 115 5.24 -13.08 0.78
C ARG A 115 5.96 -14.41 1.02
N LYS A 116 5.83 -15.00 2.21
CA LYS A 116 6.48 -16.28 2.55
C LYS A 116 6.06 -17.43 1.61
N ARG A 117 4.76 -17.56 1.33
CA ARG A 117 4.25 -18.61 0.43
C ARG A 117 4.65 -18.35 -1.02
N PHE A 118 4.63 -17.09 -1.44
CA PHE A 118 5.08 -16.69 -2.77
C PHE A 118 6.55 -17.04 -2.99
N LEU A 119 7.44 -16.65 -2.07
CA LEU A 119 8.87 -16.97 -2.18
C LEU A 119 9.12 -18.48 -2.17
N LYS A 120 8.40 -19.24 -1.34
CA LYS A 120 8.49 -20.70 -1.35
C LYS A 120 8.06 -21.29 -2.70
N TYR A 121 6.97 -20.79 -3.28
CA TYR A 121 6.50 -21.22 -4.60
C TYR A 121 7.53 -20.93 -5.70
N VAL A 122 8.08 -19.71 -5.72
CA VAL A 122 9.11 -19.31 -6.68
C VAL A 122 10.37 -20.16 -6.53
N GLN A 123 10.83 -20.39 -5.30
CA GLN A 123 11.99 -21.23 -5.01
C GLN A 123 11.76 -22.68 -5.46
N GLN A 124 10.57 -23.24 -5.25
CA GLN A 124 10.21 -24.58 -5.72
C GLN A 124 10.16 -24.66 -7.26
N GLN A 125 9.64 -23.63 -7.94
CA GLN A 125 9.62 -23.58 -9.41
C GLN A 125 11.03 -23.43 -10.01
N GLN A 126 11.90 -22.65 -9.36
CA GLN A 126 13.29 -22.49 -9.80
C GLN A 126 14.14 -23.73 -9.51
N GLY A 127 13.94 -24.38 -8.36
CA GLY A 127 14.58 -25.66 -8.04
C GLY A 127 14.11 -26.79 -8.96
N ALA A 128 12.81 -26.87 -9.24
CA ALA A 128 12.26 -27.83 -10.19
C ALA A 128 12.73 -27.59 -11.63
N ALA A 129 13.20 -26.40 -12.01
CA ALA A 129 13.78 -26.15 -13.33
C ALA A 129 15.26 -26.60 -13.44
N LEU A 130 15.94 -26.78 -12.31
CA LEU A 130 17.34 -27.22 -12.23
C LEU A 130 17.49 -28.75 -12.16
N ASP A 131 16.47 -29.47 -11.68
CA ASP A 131 16.47 -30.94 -11.56
C ASP A 131 16.22 -31.71 -12.89
N TRP A 132 16.05 -31.02 -14.03
CA TRP A 132 15.90 -31.65 -15.36
C TRP A 132 17.18 -31.64 -16.21
N ARG A 133 18.34 -31.36 -15.59
CA ARG A 133 19.67 -31.48 -16.23
C ARG A 133 20.47 -32.58 -15.58
#